data_AF-A0A919XSU3-F1
#
_entry.id   AF-A0A919XSU3-F1
#
_cell.length_a   1.000
_cell.length_b   1.000
_cell.length_c   1.000
_cell.angle_alpha   90.00
_cell.angle_beta   90.00
_cell.angle_gamma   90.00
#
_symmetry.space_group_name_H-M   'P 1'
#
loop_
_entity.id
_entity.type
_entity.pdbx_description
1 polymer ?
#
loop_
_entity_poly.entity_id
_entity_poly.type
_entity_poly.pdbx_seq_one_letter_code
_entity_poly.pdbx_strand_id
1 'polypeptide(L)' 'MEQGMIVKMYEKSADGSLNEIDERLWSPAMIGALEHVNYIVIQDREYEAVEGRLNIDAQILELLLVPIRNQ' A
#
# COMPACT_ATOMS: atom_id res chain seq x y z
N MET A 1 8.83 18.23 13.80
CA MET A 1 9.12 16.80 13.52
C MET A 1 8.01 16.35 12.61
N GLU A 2 8.30 15.96 11.38
CA GLU A 2 7.24 15.47 10.50
C GLU A 2 6.78 14.11 11.01
N GLN A 3 5.50 14.01 11.37
CA GLN A 3 4.90 12.77 11.81
C GLN A 3 4.57 11.94 10.56
N GLY A 4 4.95 10.66 10.57
CA GLY A 4 4.61 9.72 9.50
C GLY A 4 3.10 9.43 9.45
N MET A 5 2.67 8.65 8.47
CA MET A 5 1.29 8.21 8.32
C MET A 5 1.22 6.69 8.41
N ILE A 6 0.22 6.15 9.09
CA ILE A 6 -0.04 4.70 9.06
C ILE A 6 -0.53 4.35 7.66
N VAL A 7 0.15 3.39 7.04
CA VAL A 7 -0.25 2.84 5.74
C VAL A 7 -0.65 1.40 5.94
N LYS A 8 -1.88 1.08 5.53
CA LYS A 8 -2.41 -0.28 5.49
C LYS A 8 -2.46 -0.77 4.06
N MET A 9 -1.96 -1.97 3.80
CA MET A 9 -1.86 -2.55 2.47
C MET A 9 -2.75 -3.78 2.37
N TYR A 10 -3.58 -3.80 1.32
CA TYR A 10 -4.51 -4.87 1.01
C TYR A 10 -4.15 -5.53 -0.31
N GLU A 11 -4.00 -6.85 -0.33
CA GLU A 11 -3.94 -7.65 -1.56
C GLU A 11 -5.36 -7.88 -2.08
N LYS A 12 -5.60 -7.51 -3.34
CA LYS A 12 -6.82 -7.87 -4.08
C LYS A 12 -6.62 -9.23 -4.74
N SER A 13 -7.33 -10.23 -4.24
CA SER A 13 -7.37 -11.57 -4.82
C SER A 13 -8.10 -11.59 -6.16
N ALA A 14 -7.88 -12.65 -6.93
CA ALA A 14 -8.55 -12.84 -8.23
C ALA A 14 -10.09 -12.99 -8.13
N ASP A 15 -10.60 -13.42 -6.96
CA ASP A 15 -12.03 -13.51 -6.67
C ASP A 15 -12.64 -12.16 -6.18
N GLY A 16 -11.82 -11.11 -6.09
CA GLY A 16 -12.23 -9.79 -5.61
C GLY A 16 -12.18 -9.63 -4.09
N SER A 17 -11.78 -10.66 -3.33
CA SER A 17 -11.56 -10.52 -1.89
C SER A 17 -10.37 -9.60 -1.59
N LEU A 18 -10.47 -8.86 -0.49
CA LEU A 18 -9.41 -8.00 0.02
C LEU A 18 -8.80 -8.63 1.26
N ASN A 19 -7.50 -8.89 1.22
CA ASN A 19 -6.75 -9.44 2.35
C ASN A 19 -5.75 -8.39 2.82
N GLU A 20 -5.78 -8.04 4.10
CA GLU A 20 -4.73 -7.20 4.68
C GLU A 20 -3.42 -7.98 4.71
N ILE A 21 -2.36 -7.40 4.15
CA ILE A 21 -1.04 -8.04 4.06
C ILE A 21 0.03 -7.32 4.86
N ASP A 22 -0.17 -6.04 5.16
CA ASP A 22 0.77 -5.27 5.96
C ASP A 22 0.13 -3.99 6.52
N GLU A 23 0.59 -3.55 7.70
CA GLU A 23 0.26 -2.26 8.29
C GLU A 23 1.50 -1.71 8.99
N ARG A 24 1.95 -0.51 8.63
CA ARG A 24 3.11 0.12 9.28
C ARG A 24 3.11 1.64 9.14
N LEU A 25 3.87 2.30 10.01
CA LEU A 25 4.14 3.73 9.91
C LEU A 25 5.10 4.01 8.76
N TRP A 26 4.69 4.84 7.82
CA TRP A 26 5.53 5.32 6.72
C TRP A 26 6.04 6.73 7.02
N SER A 27 7.29 6.99 6.65
CA SER A 27 7.84 8.34 6.72
C SER A 27 7.23 9.23 5.63
N PRO A 28 7.26 10.56 5.80
CA PRO A 28 6.84 11.49 4.75
C PRO A 28 7.54 11.26 3.40
N ALA A 29 8.83 10.86 3.43
CA ALA A 29 9.57 10.51 2.22
C ALA A 29 9.02 9.27 1.51
N MET A 30 8.58 8.24 2.26
CA MET A 30 7.93 7.06 1.68
C MET A 30 6.56 7.40 1.10
N ILE A 31 5.79 8.27 1.77
CA ILE A 31 4.50 8.75 1.25
C ILE A 31 4.71 9.54 -0.04
N GLY A 32 5.67 10.48 -0.07
CA GLY A 32 5.97 11.25 -1.27
C GLY A 32 6.47 10.39 -2.44
N ALA A 33 7.17 9.28 -2.15
CA ALA A 33 7.60 8.35 -3.20
C ALA A 33 6.41 7.69 -3.94
N LEU A 34 5.23 7.59 -3.32
CA LEU A 34 4.03 7.03 -3.96
C LEU A 34 3.59 7.84 -5.20
N GLU A 35 3.95 9.12 -5.30
CA GLU A 35 3.66 9.94 -6.49
C GLU A 35 4.48 9.51 -7.73
N HIS A 36 5.48 8.64 -7.55
CA HIS A 36 6.44 8.28 -8.58
C HIS A 36 6.59 6.77 -8.79
N VAL A 37 5.98 5.93 -7.95
CA VAL A 37 6.11 4.47 -8.04
C VAL A 37 4.78 3.80 -8.34
N ASN A 38 4.82 2.77 -9.18
CA ASN A 38 3.67 1.90 -9.46
C ASN A 38 3.77 0.56 -8.73
N TYR A 39 4.94 0.24 -8.18
CA TYR A 39 5.24 -1.06 -7.59
C TYR A 39 5.72 -0.91 -6.17
N ILE A 40 5.28 -1.84 -5.32
CA ILE A 40 5.63 -1.91 -3.90
C ILE A 40 6.12 -3.33 -3.62
N VAL A 41 7.25 -3.42 -2.91
CA VAL A 41 7.82 -4.70 -2.48
C VAL A 41 7.57 -4.89 -0.99
N ILE A 42 6.93 -6.00 -0.63
CA ILE A 42 6.63 -6.38 0.76
C ILE A 42 7.07 -7.83 0.92
N GLN A 43 7.96 -8.11 1.90
CA GLN A 43 8.47 -9.46 2.18
C GLN A 43 8.99 -10.18 0.92
N ASP A 44 9.83 -9.50 0.13
CA ASP A 44 10.41 -9.99 -1.12
C ASP A 44 9.39 -10.35 -2.23
N ARG A 45 8.13 -9.94 -2.08
CA ARG A 45 7.07 -10.09 -3.10
C ARG A 45 6.72 -8.72 -3.67
N GLU A 46 6.68 -8.65 -5.00
CA GLU A 46 6.33 -7.43 -5.73
C GLU A 46 4.83 -7.36 -6.01
N TYR A 47 4.29 -6.15 -5.85
CA TYR A 47 2.90 -5.83 -6.07
C TYR A 47 2.76 -4.57 -6.90
N GLU A 48 1.77 -4.53 -7.79
CA GLU A 48 1.31 -3.31 -8.44
C GLU A 48 0.35 -2.56 -7.51
N ALA A 49 0.60 -1.28 -7.28
CA ALA A 49 -0.31 -0.40 -6.56
C ALA A 49 -1.39 0.10 -7.51
N VAL A 50 -2.63 -0.33 -7.30
CA VAL A 50 -3.76 -0.03 -8.20
C VAL A 50 -4.61 1.13 -7.71
N GLU A 51 -4.72 1.32 -6.39
CA GLU A 51 -5.53 2.39 -5.82
C GLU A 51 -5.00 2.79 -4.43
N GLY A 52 -5.06 4.09 -4.14
CA GLY A 52 -4.82 4.65 -2.82
C GLY A 52 -6.09 5.28 -2.27
N ARG A 53 -6.48 4.92 -1.04
CA ARG A 53 -7.63 5.46 -0.34
C ARG A 53 -7.18 6.13 0.94
N LEU A 54 -7.38 7.45 1.06
CA LEU A 54 -7.13 8.17 2.31
C LEU A 54 -8.39 8.07 3.19
N ASN A 55 -8.27 7.36 4.31
CA ASN A 55 -9.33 7.27 5.31
C ASN A 55 -9.17 8.42 6.33
N ILE A 56 -10.00 9.45 6.19
CA ILE A 56 -9.93 10.67 7.00
C ILE A 56 -10.29 10.40 8.46
N ASP A 57 -11.29 9.55 8.72
CA ASP A 57 -11.75 9.26 10.07
C ASP A 57 -10.71 8.47 10.87
N ALA A 58 -10.09 7.48 10.22
CA ALA A 58 -9.04 6.67 10.83
C ALA A 58 -7.63 7.30 10.73
N GLN A 59 -7.47 8.36 9.96
CA GLN A 59 -6.18 9.02 9.67
C GLN A 59 -5.12 8.05 9.12
N ILE A 60 -5.55 7.12 8.25
CA ILE A 60 -4.66 6.14 7.61
C ILE A 60 -4.75 6.23 6.09
N LEU A 61 -3.65 5.93 5.42
CA LEU A 61 -3.63 5.67 3.98
C LEU A 61 -3.80 4.17 3.76
N GLU A 62 -4.72 3.79 2.90
CA GLU A 62 -4.92 2.40 2.51
C GLU A 62 -4.47 2.23 1.06
N LEU A 63 -3.66 1.21 0.79
CA LEU A 63 -3.19 0.87 -0.54
C LEU A 63 -3.80 -0.45 -0.96
N LEU A 64 -4.39 -0.46 -2.15
CA LEU A 64 -4.88 -1.65 -2.80
C LEU A 64 -3.82 -2.15 -3.79
N LEU A 65 -3.41 -3.40 -3.61
CA LEU A 65 -2.28 -4.01 -4.28
C LEU A 65 -2.69 -5.27 -5.03
N VAL A 66 -2.13 -5.50 -6.22
CA VAL A 66 -2.29 -6.73 -6.99
C VAL A 66 -0.92 -7.41 -7.11
N PRO A 67 -0.80 -8.71 -6.80
CA PRO A 67 0.49 -9.37 -6.85
C PRO A 67 0.98 -9.53 -8.29
N ILE A 68 2.25 -9.24 -8.52
CA ILE A 68 2.88 -9.58 -9.79
C ILE A 68 3.13 -11.08 -9.82
N ARG A 69 2.59 -11.73 -10.85
CA ARG A 69 2.90 -13.12 -11.17
C ARG A 69 3.99 -13.08 -12.23
N ASN A 70 5.21 -13.45 -11.87
CA ASN A 70 6.24 -13.72 -12.87
C ASN A 70 5.67 -14.74 -13.86
N GLN A 71 5.63 -14.36 -15.13
CA GLN A 71 5.30 -15.27 -16.23
C GLN A 71 6.39 -16.32 -16.40
#